data_AF-A0A813I2P4-F1
#
_entry.id   AF-A0A813I2P4-F1
#
_cell.length_a   1.000
_cell.length_b   1.000
_cell.length_c   1.000
_cell.angle_alpha   90.00
_cell.angle_beta   90.00
_cell.angle_gamma   90.00
#
_symmetry.space_group_name_H-M   'P 1'
#
loop_
_entity.id
_entity.type
_entity.pdbx_description
1 polymer ?
#
loop_
_entity_poly.entity_id
_entity_poly.type
_entity_poly.pdbx_seq_one_letter_code
_entity_poly.pdbx_strand_id
1 'polypeptide(L)'
;MGHLAAGWAKQNSVDVVLIVPHTDLAKFPLGSHTRSQLTAMGVRLVEVDWVRPPLGPGIPKYAQDSWCVNRDLFKLHVLGLDYDAVVFYDNDILVAPMDGDALFALFKCARQGYFLATALHGGFEPLAAGFFAVQPSPALLRAVLRFLLGAEYDEDFGWNMKGFGPWGCLDGTDSWCFKSAHVGAECGQGLMYNLFFMADRSFTKALQQEAGAARPMGLMLDGCIWLHENSLRVEGVPTVPNPCQDIVEEGRCSEIVAYHDVTEGRGCITREILGPVMDKLRTFRPADDDMDMHAGSTVFG
;
A
#
# COMPACT_ATOMS: atom_id res chain seq x y z
N MET A 1 -2.78 -13.97 -15.46
CA MET A 1 -3.56 -12.92 -14.77
C MET A 1 -3.72 -11.64 -15.59
N GLY A 2 -2.71 -11.19 -16.37
CA GLY A 2 -2.78 -9.91 -17.12
C GLY A 2 -3.97 -9.71 -18.08
N HIS A 3 -4.49 -10.77 -18.71
CA HIS A 3 -5.61 -10.65 -19.66
C HIS A 3 -6.95 -10.22 -19.04
N LEU A 4 -7.21 -10.55 -17.76
CA LEU A 4 -8.49 -10.21 -17.11
C LEU A 4 -8.51 -8.75 -16.62
N ALA A 5 -7.39 -8.30 -16.04
CA ALA A 5 -7.21 -6.90 -15.64
C ALA A 5 -7.27 -5.95 -16.86
N ALA A 6 -6.64 -6.33 -17.98
CA ALA A 6 -6.61 -5.50 -19.19
C ALA A 6 -7.98 -5.34 -19.86
N GLY A 7 -8.81 -6.41 -19.86
CA GLY A 7 -10.16 -6.35 -20.42
C GLY A 7 -11.07 -5.40 -19.65
N TRP A 8 -11.06 -5.52 -18.32
CA TRP A 8 -11.80 -4.62 -17.42
C TRP A 8 -11.27 -3.18 -17.51
N ALA A 9 -9.96 -2.98 -17.41
CA ALA A 9 -9.35 -1.65 -17.41
C ALA A 9 -9.69 -0.88 -18.69
N LYS A 10 -9.59 -1.54 -19.85
CA LYS A 10 -9.96 -0.96 -21.15
C LYS A 10 -11.43 -0.54 -21.23
N GLN A 11 -12.36 -1.34 -20.68
CA GLN A 11 -13.80 -1.01 -20.68
C GLN A 11 -14.12 0.19 -19.80
N ASN A 12 -13.27 0.45 -18.81
CA ASN A 12 -13.49 1.43 -17.74
C ASN A 12 -12.60 2.67 -17.87
N SER A 13 -11.86 2.80 -18.98
CA SER A 13 -10.89 3.89 -19.21
C SER A 13 -9.85 4.02 -18.10
N VAL A 14 -9.37 2.86 -17.62
CA VAL A 14 -8.30 2.71 -16.64
C VAL A 14 -7.09 2.13 -17.34
N ASP A 15 -5.91 2.64 -17.02
CA ASP A 15 -4.62 2.10 -17.46
C ASP A 15 -4.10 1.08 -16.44
N VAL A 16 -3.55 -0.03 -16.93
CA VAL A 16 -2.75 -0.94 -16.11
C VAL A 16 -1.29 -0.53 -16.24
N VAL A 17 -0.68 -0.08 -15.16
CA VAL A 17 0.67 0.43 -15.12
C VAL A 17 1.56 -0.54 -14.33
N LEU A 18 2.74 -0.84 -14.85
CA LEU A 18 3.78 -1.55 -14.12
C LEU A 18 4.97 -0.61 -13.96
N ILE A 19 5.27 -0.23 -12.71
CA ILE A 19 6.46 0.55 -12.38
C ILE A 19 7.65 -0.41 -12.33
N VAL A 20 8.71 -0.09 -13.07
CA VAL A 20 9.95 -0.87 -13.12
C VAL A 20 11.17 0.03 -12.97
N PRO A 21 12.25 -0.42 -12.32
CA PRO A 21 13.50 0.35 -12.33
C PRO A 21 14.01 0.52 -13.76
N HIS A 22 14.67 1.65 -14.04
CA HIS A 22 15.43 1.82 -15.27
C HIS A 22 16.39 0.63 -15.48
N THR A 23 16.65 0.25 -16.74
CA THR A 23 17.44 -0.95 -17.06
C THR A 23 18.82 -0.96 -16.43
N ASP A 24 19.41 0.22 -16.28
CA ASP A 24 20.76 0.40 -15.71
C ASP A 24 20.78 0.26 -14.17
N LEU A 25 19.61 0.30 -13.53
CA LEU A 25 19.43 0.18 -12.08
C LEU A 25 18.94 -1.21 -11.67
N ALA A 26 18.23 -1.90 -12.56
CA ALA A 26 17.64 -3.20 -12.27
C ALA A 26 18.72 -4.30 -12.16
N LYS A 27 18.76 -5.02 -11.03
CA LYS A 27 19.57 -6.24 -10.87
C LYS A 27 19.20 -7.29 -11.93
N PHE A 28 17.90 -7.39 -12.24
CA PHE A 28 17.33 -8.29 -13.23
C PHE A 28 16.35 -7.50 -14.13
N PRO A 29 16.84 -6.85 -15.20
CA PRO A 29 15.99 -6.05 -16.07
C PRO A 29 15.01 -6.94 -16.85
N LEU A 30 13.79 -6.44 -17.09
CA LEU A 30 12.84 -7.11 -17.97
C LEU A 30 13.41 -7.23 -19.39
N GLY A 31 13.49 -8.45 -19.89
CA GLY A 31 13.92 -8.73 -21.26
C GLY A 31 12.97 -8.13 -22.30
N SER A 32 13.49 -7.87 -23.51
CA SER A 32 12.73 -7.26 -24.61
C SER A 32 11.48 -8.05 -25.01
N HIS A 33 11.54 -9.37 -24.91
CA HIS A 33 10.40 -10.26 -25.15
C HIS A 33 9.29 -10.04 -24.12
N THR A 34 9.61 -10.06 -22.82
CA THR A 34 8.66 -9.84 -21.73
C THR A 34 8.05 -8.45 -21.78
N ARG A 35 8.86 -7.42 -22.07
CA ARG A 35 8.37 -6.05 -22.27
C ARG A 35 7.35 -5.99 -23.40
N SER A 36 7.69 -6.56 -24.56
CA SER A 36 6.78 -6.64 -25.71
C SER A 36 5.47 -7.35 -25.38
N GLN A 37 5.53 -8.45 -24.61
CA GLN A 37 4.34 -9.17 -24.17
C GLN A 37 3.45 -8.35 -23.23
N LEU A 38 4.04 -7.66 -22.24
CA LEU A 38 3.32 -6.79 -21.31
C LEU A 38 2.64 -5.63 -22.04
N THR A 39 3.36 -4.95 -22.94
CA THR A 39 2.79 -3.89 -23.78
C THR A 39 1.67 -4.42 -24.68
N ALA A 40 1.83 -5.61 -25.27
CA ALA A 40 0.78 -6.24 -26.07
C ALA A 40 -0.47 -6.61 -25.25
N MET A 41 -0.31 -6.82 -23.94
CA MET A 41 -1.42 -6.99 -22.99
C MET A 41 -2.04 -5.65 -22.54
N GLY A 42 -1.56 -4.51 -23.03
CA GLY A 42 -2.05 -3.19 -22.63
C GLY A 42 -1.47 -2.69 -21.31
N VAL A 43 -0.41 -3.31 -20.80
CA VAL A 43 0.30 -2.82 -19.61
C VAL A 43 1.25 -1.70 -20.03
N ARG A 44 1.09 -0.52 -19.40
CA ARG A 44 2.01 0.60 -19.54
C ARG A 44 3.20 0.43 -18.60
N LEU A 45 4.40 0.30 -19.18
CA LEU A 45 5.62 0.24 -18.40
C LEU A 45 6.08 1.66 -18.06
N VAL A 46 6.26 1.96 -16.77
CA VAL A 46 6.82 3.22 -16.29
C VAL A 46 8.20 2.93 -15.71
N GLU A 47 9.24 3.43 -16.37
CA GLU A 47 10.60 3.33 -15.86
C GLU A 47 10.90 4.46 -14.88
N VAL A 48 11.65 4.13 -13.83
CA VAL A 48 11.98 5.08 -12.77
C VAL A 48 13.46 5.08 -12.40
N ASP A 49 13.93 6.24 -11.96
CA ASP A 49 15.36 6.57 -11.86
C ASP A 49 16.00 6.18 -10.52
N TRP A 50 15.25 5.53 -9.63
CA TRP A 50 15.78 5.03 -8.38
C TRP A 50 14.97 3.86 -7.82
N VAL A 51 15.66 2.93 -7.16
CA VAL A 51 15.04 1.89 -6.34
C VAL A 51 14.83 2.39 -4.91
N ARG A 52 15.84 3.06 -4.36
CA ARG A 52 15.79 3.76 -3.07
C ARG A 52 16.00 5.26 -3.31
N PRO A 53 15.13 6.13 -2.79
CA PRO A 53 15.34 7.57 -2.90
C PRO A 53 16.56 8.00 -2.06
N PRO A 54 17.13 9.19 -2.29
CA PRO A 54 18.10 9.78 -1.38
C PRO A 54 17.54 9.88 0.04
N LEU A 55 18.30 9.39 1.03
CA LEU A 55 17.94 9.37 2.45
C LEU A 55 18.83 10.32 3.24
N GLY A 56 18.24 10.99 4.23
CA GLY A 56 18.96 11.87 5.15
C GLY A 56 19.86 11.09 6.14
N PRO A 57 20.84 11.77 6.76
CA PRO A 57 21.74 11.14 7.74
C PRO A 57 21.04 10.75 9.05
N GLY A 58 19.83 11.26 9.30
CA GLY A 58 19.00 10.91 10.46
C GLY A 58 18.38 9.52 10.40
N ILE A 59 18.43 8.85 9.24
CA ILE A 59 17.96 7.48 9.08
C ILE A 59 19.18 6.56 9.25
N PRO A 60 19.27 5.78 10.34
CA PRO A 60 20.47 5.01 10.65
C PRO A 60 20.71 3.90 9.63
N LYS A 61 21.98 3.51 9.42
CA LYS A 61 22.36 2.53 8.40
C LYS A 61 21.62 1.19 8.54
N TYR A 62 21.42 0.70 9.76
CA TYR A 62 20.69 -0.55 9.98
C TYR A 62 19.25 -0.47 9.44
N ALA A 63 18.59 0.68 9.61
CA ALA A 63 17.25 0.93 9.10
C ALA A 63 17.29 0.99 7.58
N GLN A 64 18.28 1.66 6.98
CA GLN A 64 18.45 1.72 5.53
C GLN A 64 18.74 0.36 4.89
N ASP A 65 19.50 -0.50 5.58
CA ASP A 65 19.89 -1.82 5.09
C ASP A 65 18.82 -2.89 5.39
N SER A 66 17.72 -2.53 6.04
CA SER A 66 16.59 -3.42 6.25
C SER A 66 16.02 -3.92 4.93
N TRP A 67 15.60 -5.18 4.93
CA TRP A 67 15.16 -5.94 3.76
C TRP A 67 14.00 -5.27 3.01
N CYS A 68 13.12 -4.56 3.73
CA CYS A 68 11.91 -3.96 3.16
C CYS A 68 12.12 -2.55 2.60
N VAL A 69 13.23 -1.87 2.88
CA VAL A 69 13.42 -0.44 2.51
C VAL A 69 13.41 -0.22 1.00
N ASN A 70 14.21 -1.00 0.28
CA ASN A 70 14.26 -0.88 -1.18
C ASN A 70 12.92 -1.21 -1.82
N ARG A 71 12.29 -2.27 -1.34
CA ARG A 71 11.00 -2.73 -1.85
C ARG A 71 9.90 -1.71 -1.60
N ASP A 72 9.84 -1.18 -0.39
CA ASP A 72 8.70 -0.36 0.01
C ASP A 72 8.88 1.12 -0.33
N LEU A 73 10.10 1.66 -0.28
CA LEU A 73 10.34 3.05 -0.72
C LEU A 73 10.21 3.19 -2.24
N PHE A 74 10.48 2.13 -3.01
CA PHE A 74 10.19 2.10 -4.45
C PHE A 74 8.72 2.40 -4.77
N LYS A 75 7.81 2.00 -3.89
CA LYS A 75 6.36 2.23 -4.04
C LYS A 75 6.00 3.73 -4.03
N LEU A 76 6.88 4.59 -3.50
CA LEU A 76 6.65 6.04 -3.47
C LEU A 76 6.59 6.65 -4.87
N HIS A 77 7.14 6.01 -5.91
CA HIS A 77 6.99 6.46 -7.30
C HIS A 77 5.54 6.64 -7.73
N VAL A 78 4.63 5.87 -7.14
CA VAL A 78 3.19 6.00 -7.34
C VAL A 78 2.71 7.43 -7.09
N LEU A 79 3.26 8.09 -6.07
CA LEU A 79 2.87 9.45 -5.69
C LEU A 79 3.19 10.48 -6.77
N GLY A 80 4.06 10.17 -7.73
CA GLY A 80 4.48 11.09 -8.80
C GLY A 80 3.86 10.81 -10.16
N LEU A 81 2.98 9.81 -10.28
CA LEU A 81 2.36 9.46 -11.55
C LEU A 81 1.38 10.54 -12.03
N ASP A 82 1.21 10.63 -13.35
CA ASP A 82 0.31 11.58 -14.02
C ASP A 82 -1.07 10.96 -14.26
N TYR A 83 -1.81 10.74 -13.17
CA TYR A 83 -3.18 10.21 -13.15
C TYR A 83 -4.06 11.00 -12.16
N ASP A 84 -5.37 11.01 -12.38
CA ASP A 84 -6.32 11.66 -11.47
C ASP A 84 -6.44 10.92 -10.12
N ALA A 85 -6.25 9.60 -10.13
CA ALA A 85 -6.22 8.73 -8.96
C ALA A 85 -5.50 7.43 -9.32
N VAL A 86 -4.91 6.78 -8.33
CA VAL A 86 -4.21 5.50 -8.48
C VAL A 86 -4.68 4.54 -7.41
N VAL A 87 -4.90 3.28 -7.80
CA VAL A 87 -4.94 2.13 -6.88
C VAL A 87 -3.67 1.31 -7.10
N PHE A 88 -2.84 1.25 -6.07
CA PHE A 88 -1.62 0.46 -6.02
C PHE A 88 -1.87 -0.89 -5.36
N TYR A 89 -1.24 -1.93 -5.90
CA TYR A 89 -1.12 -3.20 -5.20
C TYR A 89 0.19 -3.94 -5.56
N ASP A 90 0.72 -4.69 -4.60
CA ASP A 90 1.87 -5.57 -4.83
C ASP A 90 1.49 -6.70 -5.80
N ASN A 91 2.46 -7.21 -6.55
CA ASN A 91 2.21 -8.21 -7.60
C ASN A 91 1.76 -9.58 -7.07
N ASP A 92 1.90 -9.83 -5.78
CA ASP A 92 1.41 -11.01 -5.06
C ASP A 92 0.01 -10.81 -4.46
N ILE A 93 -0.60 -9.62 -4.62
CA ILE A 93 -1.97 -9.34 -4.22
C ILE A 93 -2.92 -9.61 -5.38
N LEU A 94 -3.98 -10.37 -5.07
CA LEU A 94 -5.10 -10.58 -5.96
C LEU A 94 -6.25 -9.65 -5.57
N VAL A 95 -6.63 -8.76 -6.47
CA VAL A 95 -7.83 -7.92 -6.32
C VAL A 95 -9.05 -8.67 -6.88
N ALA A 96 -10.02 -8.98 -6.03
CA ALA A 96 -11.31 -9.57 -6.37
C ALA A 96 -12.42 -8.88 -5.55
N PRO A 97 -13.60 -8.57 -6.11
CA PRO A 97 -14.15 -9.06 -7.38
C PRO A 97 -13.86 -8.12 -8.55
N MET A 98 -14.08 -8.62 -9.77
CA MET A 98 -14.02 -7.83 -11.02
C MET A 98 -15.30 -7.00 -11.24
N ASP A 99 -16.13 -6.82 -10.21
CA ASP A 99 -17.21 -5.84 -10.21
C ASP A 99 -16.58 -4.45 -10.05
N GLY A 100 -16.43 -3.75 -11.17
CA GLY A 100 -15.69 -2.49 -11.22
C GLY A 100 -16.14 -1.43 -10.23
N ASP A 101 -17.36 -1.52 -9.70
CA ASP A 101 -17.98 -0.55 -8.80
C ASP A 101 -17.15 -0.31 -7.53
N ALA A 102 -16.59 -1.36 -6.92
CA ALA A 102 -15.75 -1.23 -5.73
C ALA A 102 -14.45 -0.47 -6.03
N LEU A 103 -13.75 -0.85 -7.10
CA LEU A 103 -12.53 -0.14 -7.54
C LEU A 103 -12.83 1.31 -7.91
N PHE A 104 -13.97 1.58 -8.55
CA PHE A 104 -14.39 2.95 -8.86
C PHE A 104 -14.63 3.81 -7.62
N ALA A 105 -15.16 3.25 -6.54
CA ALA A 105 -15.30 3.97 -5.28
C ALA A 105 -13.94 4.40 -4.73
N LEU A 106 -12.93 3.52 -4.80
CA LEU A 106 -11.56 3.87 -4.39
C LEU A 106 -10.98 4.99 -5.24
N PHE A 107 -11.14 4.94 -6.57
CA PHE A 107 -10.69 6.02 -7.45
C PHE A 107 -11.38 7.35 -7.12
N LYS A 108 -12.70 7.33 -6.91
CA LYS A 108 -13.47 8.53 -6.54
C LYS A 108 -12.99 9.14 -5.22
N CYS A 109 -12.70 8.30 -4.22
CA CYS A 109 -12.21 8.79 -2.94
C CYS A 109 -10.76 9.25 -3.02
N ALA A 110 -9.87 8.49 -3.66
CA ALA A 110 -8.50 8.92 -3.90
C ALA A 110 -8.44 10.31 -4.56
N ARG A 111 -9.22 10.53 -5.63
CA ARG A 111 -9.33 11.80 -6.36
C ARG A 111 -9.82 12.99 -5.51
N GLN A 112 -10.52 12.73 -4.41
CA GLN A 112 -10.97 13.77 -3.47
C GLN A 112 -9.87 14.20 -2.48
N GLY A 113 -8.65 13.68 -2.62
CA GLY A 113 -7.53 13.98 -1.73
C GLY A 113 -7.47 13.07 -0.51
N TYR A 114 -7.98 11.84 -0.62
CA TYR A 114 -7.81 10.82 0.41
C TYR A 114 -6.64 9.89 0.07
N PHE A 115 -5.94 9.42 1.11
CA PHE A 115 -5.02 8.29 1.03
C PHE A 115 -5.69 7.11 1.73
N LEU A 116 -6.03 6.08 0.96
CA LEU A 116 -6.79 4.92 1.40
C LEU A 116 -5.82 3.75 1.51
N ALA A 117 -5.71 3.11 2.67
CA ALA A 117 -4.91 1.90 2.85
C ALA A 117 -5.61 0.96 3.83
N THR A 118 -5.22 -0.30 3.87
CA THR A 118 -5.75 -1.26 4.85
C THR A 118 -4.77 -1.42 6.01
N ALA A 119 -5.27 -1.73 7.20
CA ALA A 119 -4.43 -2.24 8.28
C ALA A 119 -4.29 -3.77 8.13
N LEU A 120 -3.15 -4.32 8.55
CA LEU A 120 -3.00 -5.77 8.62
C LEU A 120 -3.70 -6.30 9.87
N HIS A 121 -4.52 -7.32 9.67
CA HIS A 121 -5.30 -7.94 10.74
C HIS A 121 -4.37 -8.68 11.72
N GLY A 122 -4.41 -8.27 12.99
CA GLY A 122 -3.58 -8.83 14.05
C GLY A 122 -2.69 -7.83 14.78
N GLY A 123 -2.84 -6.52 14.57
CA GLY A 123 -2.18 -5.49 15.39
C GLY A 123 -0.65 -5.44 15.27
N PHE A 124 -0.07 -6.20 14.34
CA PHE A 124 1.37 -6.26 14.15
C PHE A 124 1.90 -5.16 13.27
N GLU A 125 1.09 -4.59 12.37
CA GLU A 125 1.54 -3.60 11.39
C GLU A 125 0.43 -2.56 11.17
N PRO A 126 0.72 -1.26 11.31
CA PRO A 126 -0.29 -0.22 11.33
C PRO A 126 -0.89 0.08 9.94
N LEU A 127 -0.27 -0.44 8.89
CA LEU A 127 -0.62 -0.22 7.50
C LEU A 127 -0.01 -1.32 6.63
N ALA A 128 -0.81 -1.89 5.73
CA ALA A 128 -0.34 -2.79 4.69
C ALA A 128 0.15 -1.96 3.50
N ALA A 129 1.48 -1.82 3.34
CA ALA A 129 2.03 -1.05 2.21
C ALA A 129 1.88 -1.79 0.87
N GLY A 130 1.36 -3.01 0.89
CA GLY A 130 1.02 -3.77 -0.30
C GLY A 130 -0.22 -3.28 -1.01
N PHE A 131 -1.10 -2.48 -0.39
CA PHE A 131 -2.31 -1.97 -1.03
C PHE A 131 -2.63 -0.55 -0.56
N PHE A 132 -2.80 0.38 -1.50
CA PHE A 132 -3.32 1.71 -1.19
C PHE A 132 -3.92 2.39 -2.41
N ALA A 133 -4.73 3.41 -2.19
CA ALA A 133 -5.22 4.30 -3.24
C ALA A 133 -4.99 5.77 -2.86
N VAL A 134 -4.61 6.58 -3.84
CA VAL A 134 -4.18 7.97 -3.62
C VAL A 134 -4.35 8.79 -4.90
N GLN A 135 -4.63 10.08 -4.77
CA GLN A 135 -4.41 11.02 -5.87
C GLN A 135 -2.91 11.33 -5.97
N PRO A 136 -2.22 10.87 -7.03
CA PRO A 136 -0.82 11.18 -7.18
C PRO A 136 -0.64 12.68 -7.52
N SER A 137 0.52 13.21 -7.17
CA SER A 137 0.94 14.56 -7.50
C SER A 137 2.47 14.61 -7.52
N PRO A 138 3.10 15.01 -8.64
CA PRO A 138 4.54 15.21 -8.69
C PRO A 138 5.05 16.13 -7.56
N ALA A 139 4.24 17.10 -7.11
CA ALA A 139 4.56 17.96 -5.98
C ALA A 139 4.52 17.21 -4.64
N LEU A 140 3.56 16.29 -4.47
CA LEU A 140 3.50 15.40 -3.30
C LEU A 140 4.75 14.48 -3.23
N LEU A 141 5.14 13.85 -4.34
CA LEU A 141 6.36 13.02 -4.37
C LEU A 141 7.60 13.83 -3.99
N ARG A 142 7.78 15.02 -4.58
CA ARG A 142 8.92 15.90 -4.20
C ARG A 142 8.90 16.29 -2.72
N ALA A 143 7.71 16.54 -2.15
CA ALA A 143 7.59 16.84 -0.73
C ALA A 143 7.98 15.64 0.14
N VAL A 144 7.62 14.42 -0.26
CA VAL A 144 8.04 13.18 0.43
C VAL A 144 9.56 12.98 0.33
N LEU A 145 10.16 13.16 -0.86
CA LEU A 145 11.61 13.06 -1.02
C LEU A 145 12.34 14.10 -0.16
N ARG A 146 11.82 15.33 -0.10
CA ARG A 146 12.33 16.39 0.77
C ARG A 146 12.20 16.07 2.25
N PHE A 147 11.09 15.46 2.65
CA PHE A 147 10.91 14.95 4.01
C PHE A 147 12.00 13.92 4.35
N LEU A 148 12.23 12.93 3.49
CA LEU A 148 13.21 11.86 3.70
C LEU A 148 14.65 12.35 3.86
N LEU A 149 15.01 13.46 3.20
CA LEU A 149 16.32 14.07 3.35
C LEU A 149 16.56 14.70 4.73
N GLY A 150 15.49 15.10 5.43
CA GLY A 150 15.54 15.74 6.75
C GLY A 150 14.93 14.90 7.87
N ALA A 151 14.50 13.68 7.58
CA ALA A 151 13.86 12.81 8.54
C ALA A 151 14.88 12.08 9.43
N GLU A 152 14.44 11.77 10.64
CA GLU A 152 15.11 10.89 11.57
C GLU A 152 14.26 9.63 11.78
N TYR A 153 14.90 8.48 11.90
CA TYR A 153 14.25 7.25 12.32
C TYR A 153 14.92 6.72 13.58
N ASP A 154 14.09 6.40 14.57
CA ASP A 154 14.49 5.80 15.82
C ASP A 154 13.66 4.54 16.08
N GLU A 155 14.29 3.49 16.61
CA GLU A 155 13.62 2.20 16.85
C GLU A 155 12.61 2.25 18.01
N ASP A 156 12.76 3.18 18.95
CA ASP A 156 11.85 3.34 20.08
C ASP A 156 10.77 4.41 19.81
N PHE A 157 11.04 5.33 18.88
CA PHE A 157 10.19 6.52 18.65
C PHE A 157 9.74 6.73 17.20
N GLY A 158 10.10 5.83 16.30
CA GLY A 158 9.71 5.85 14.89
C GLY A 158 10.20 7.09 14.13
N TRP A 159 9.50 7.42 13.06
CA TRP A 159 9.83 8.56 12.20
C TRP A 159 9.60 9.89 12.90
N ASN A 160 10.66 10.72 13.00
CA ASN A 160 10.66 12.04 13.62
C ASN A 160 10.03 12.07 15.03
N MET A 161 10.30 11.02 15.82
CA MET A 161 9.82 10.90 17.20
C MET A 161 8.28 10.94 17.32
N LYS A 162 7.56 10.46 16.30
CA LYS A 162 6.09 10.42 16.30
C LYS A 162 5.49 9.16 16.92
N GLY A 163 6.34 8.21 17.30
CA GLY A 163 5.94 6.87 17.69
C GLY A 163 5.44 6.08 16.49
N PHE A 164 4.76 4.98 16.78
CA PHE A 164 4.31 3.99 15.78
C PHE A 164 2.80 4.03 15.51
N GLY A 165 2.10 5.01 16.10
CA GLY A 165 0.64 5.11 16.06
C GLY A 165 -0.08 4.10 16.96
N PRO A 166 -1.41 4.20 17.10
CA PRO A 166 -2.21 3.30 17.91
C PRO A 166 -2.29 1.84 17.41
N TRP A 167 -1.86 1.57 16.18
CA TRP A 167 -2.10 0.28 15.51
C TRP A 167 -0.96 -0.74 15.67
N GLY A 168 0.12 -0.40 16.38
CA GLY A 168 1.18 -1.35 16.75
C GLY A 168 0.88 -2.18 17.99
N CYS A 169 -0.40 -2.27 18.43
CA CYS A 169 -0.80 -2.89 19.69
C CYS A 169 -1.87 -3.97 19.51
N LEU A 170 -1.71 -5.06 20.27
CA LEU A 170 -2.61 -6.21 20.31
C LEU A 170 -3.74 -6.10 21.36
N ASP A 171 -3.57 -5.29 22.41
CA ASP A 171 -4.51 -5.28 23.56
C ASP A 171 -4.87 -3.91 24.16
N GLY A 172 -4.29 -2.80 23.69
CA GLY A 172 -4.81 -1.44 23.92
C GLY A 172 -4.76 -0.94 25.37
N THR A 173 -4.19 -1.71 26.30
CA THR A 173 -4.16 -1.36 27.73
C THR A 173 -2.85 -0.75 28.21
N ASP A 174 -1.78 -0.79 27.42
CA ASP A 174 -0.44 -0.47 27.93
C ASP A 174 0.15 0.84 27.39
N SER A 175 0.71 1.63 28.30
CA SER A 175 1.52 2.85 28.01
C SER A 175 2.74 2.61 27.10
N TRP A 176 3.04 1.35 26.79
CA TRP A 176 4.03 0.90 25.82
C TRP A 176 3.58 1.00 24.36
N CYS A 177 2.28 1.15 24.08
CA CYS A 177 1.74 1.09 22.72
C CYS A 177 2.31 2.11 21.73
N PHE A 178 2.76 3.27 22.20
CA PHE A 178 3.40 4.27 21.35
C PHE A 178 4.89 4.01 21.09
N LYS A 179 5.48 3.00 21.74
CA LYS A 179 6.92 2.70 21.77
C LYS A 179 7.30 1.36 21.13
N SER A 180 6.33 0.50 20.82
CA SER A 180 6.62 -0.80 20.22
C SER A 180 6.78 -0.67 18.72
N ALA A 181 8.03 -0.80 18.25
CA ALA A 181 8.31 -0.98 16.84
C ALA A 181 7.53 -2.18 16.28
N HIS A 182 6.98 -2.01 15.09
CA HIS A 182 6.37 -3.07 14.32
C HIS A 182 7.23 -3.46 13.12
N VAL A 183 6.92 -4.59 12.51
CA VAL A 183 7.57 -4.99 11.25
C VAL A 183 7.32 -3.90 10.20
N GLY A 184 8.41 -3.45 9.59
CA GLY A 184 8.41 -2.40 8.59
C GLY A 184 8.15 -0.98 9.11
N ALA A 185 8.32 -0.75 10.41
CA ALA A 185 8.28 0.60 11.00
C ALA A 185 9.36 1.52 10.40
N GLU A 186 10.51 0.96 10.08
CA GLU A 186 11.67 1.63 9.48
C GLU A 186 11.57 1.80 7.96
N CYS A 187 10.59 1.17 7.31
CA CYS A 187 10.42 1.20 5.86
C CYS A 187 9.04 1.75 5.47
N GLY A 188 8.47 1.31 4.35
CA GLY A 188 7.34 2.02 3.75
C GLY A 188 6.06 1.98 4.60
N GLN A 189 5.84 0.94 5.39
CA GLN A 189 4.64 0.84 6.25
C GLN A 189 4.64 1.94 7.31
N GLY A 190 5.70 2.01 8.12
CA GLY A 190 5.83 3.06 9.13
C GLY A 190 5.94 4.46 8.52
N LEU A 191 6.64 4.60 7.39
CA LEU A 191 6.76 5.87 6.69
C LEU A 191 5.40 6.37 6.18
N MET A 192 4.67 5.58 5.41
CA MET A 192 3.36 5.98 4.86
C MET A 192 2.37 6.25 5.98
N TYR A 193 2.41 5.46 7.05
CA TYR A 193 1.60 5.72 8.23
C TYR A 193 1.92 7.09 8.86
N ASN A 194 3.20 7.43 9.03
CA ASN A 194 3.63 8.73 9.52
C ASN A 194 3.17 9.90 8.63
N LEU A 195 3.37 9.77 7.32
CA LEU A 195 3.05 10.80 6.34
C LEU A 195 1.55 11.10 6.30
N PHE A 196 0.71 10.08 6.25
CA PHE A 196 -0.72 10.24 5.92
C PHE A 196 -1.64 10.20 7.13
N PHE A 197 -1.29 9.50 8.21
CA PHE A 197 -2.16 9.33 9.38
C PHE A 197 -1.73 10.15 10.60
N MET A 198 -0.43 10.29 10.89
CA MET A 198 0.04 10.97 12.11
C MET A 198 0.22 12.49 11.98
N ALA A 199 0.12 13.04 10.76
CA ALA A 199 0.24 14.48 10.49
C ALA A 199 1.56 15.10 11.00
N ASP A 200 2.69 14.53 10.58
CA ASP A 200 4.01 15.02 10.96
C ASP A 200 4.26 16.48 10.53
N ARG A 201 4.82 17.28 11.46
CA ARG A 201 5.10 18.71 11.22
C ARG A 201 6.24 18.94 10.24
N SER A 202 7.26 18.09 10.22
CA SER A 202 8.36 18.15 9.25
C SER A 202 7.84 17.83 7.85
N PHE A 203 6.91 16.88 7.71
CA PHE A 203 6.26 16.63 6.43
C PHE A 203 5.38 17.81 5.99
N THR A 204 4.63 18.40 6.93
CA THR A 204 3.86 19.62 6.66
C THR A 204 4.75 20.76 6.13
N LYS A 205 5.94 20.95 6.71
CA LYS A 205 6.93 21.92 6.21
C LYS A 205 7.44 21.55 4.82
N ALA A 206 7.69 20.27 4.55
CA ALA A 206 8.14 19.81 3.24
C ALA A 206 7.08 20.07 2.16
N LEU A 207 5.79 19.84 2.47
CA LEU A 207 4.67 20.15 1.59
C LEU A 207 4.57 21.65 1.28
N GLN A 208 4.76 22.52 2.28
CA GLN A 208 4.74 23.98 2.09
C GLN A 208 5.84 24.49 1.17
N GLN A 209 6.91 23.72 0.95
CA GLN A 209 8.00 24.07 0.05
C GLN A 209 7.75 23.63 -1.40
N GLU A 210 6.72 22.82 -1.65
CA GLU A 210 6.38 22.31 -2.98
C GLU A 210 5.05 22.90 -3.43
N ALA A 211 5.09 23.86 -4.35
CA ALA A 211 3.88 24.50 -4.87
C ALA A 211 2.92 23.45 -5.46
N GLY A 212 1.66 23.50 -5.02
CA GLY A 212 0.63 22.55 -5.43
C GLY A 212 0.66 21.20 -4.69
N ALA A 213 1.57 21.00 -3.73
CA ALA A 213 1.52 19.83 -2.86
C ALA A 213 0.45 20.01 -1.78
N ALA A 214 -0.38 18.98 -1.60
CA ALA A 214 -1.32 18.88 -0.50
C ALA A 214 -1.14 17.51 0.16
N ARG A 215 -1.32 17.46 1.48
CA ARG A 215 -1.33 16.18 2.20
C ARG A 215 -2.66 15.49 1.95
N PRO A 216 -2.69 14.27 1.40
CA PRO A 216 -3.91 13.49 1.40
C PRO A 216 -4.36 13.18 2.84
N MET A 217 -5.66 13.13 3.06
CA MET A 217 -6.22 12.69 4.35
C MET A 217 -6.18 11.16 4.42
N GLY A 218 -5.41 10.61 5.36
CA GLY A 218 -5.37 9.17 5.59
C GLY A 218 -6.72 8.61 6.05
N LEU A 219 -7.20 7.57 5.38
CA LEU A 219 -8.38 6.78 5.72
C LEU A 219 -8.00 5.30 5.70
N MET A 220 -8.35 4.59 6.79
CA MET A 220 -8.09 3.16 6.89
C MET A 220 -9.32 2.40 6.39
N LEU A 221 -9.11 1.58 5.37
CA LEU A 221 -10.08 0.66 4.79
C LEU A 221 -10.18 -0.61 5.63
N ASP A 222 -11.35 -1.24 5.59
CA ASP A 222 -11.54 -2.56 6.18
C ASP A 222 -10.72 -3.62 5.42
N GLY A 223 -9.69 -4.15 6.07
CA GLY A 223 -8.84 -5.18 5.49
C GLY A 223 -9.58 -6.48 5.16
N CYS A 224 -10.71 -6.79 5.81
CA CYS A 224 -11.50 -7.97 5.49
C CYS A 224 -12.21 -7.91 4.14
N ILE A 225 -12.45 -6.71 3.62
CA ILE A 225 -13.11 -6.49 2.32
C ILE A 225 -12.04 -6.26 1.25
N TRP A 226 -11.02 -5.48 1.57
CA TRP A 226 -10.10 -4.93 0.57
C TRP A 226 -8.78 -5.70 0.43
N LEU A 227 -8.36 -6.43 1.47
CA LEU A 227 -7.09 -7.15 1.45
C LEU A 227 -7.17 -8.48 2.23
N HIS A 228 -7.49 -9.54 1.50
CA HIS A 228 -7.42 -10.92 2.02
C HIS A 228 -5.98 -11.43 2.12
N GLU A 229 -5.13 -10.75 2.88
CA GLU A 229 -3.78 -11.23 3.20
C GLU A 229 -3.82 -12.20 4.38
N ASN A 230 -2.84 -13.12 4.44
CA ASN A 230 -2.72 -14.29 5.33
C ASN A 230 -3.03 -14.02 6.81
N SER A 231 -4.31 -13.87 7.12
CA SER A 231 -4.82 -13.66 8.47
C SER A 231 -4.84 -15.00 9.17
N LEU A 232 -3.78 -15.29 9.93
CA LEU A 232 -3.80 -16.36 10.92
C LEU A 232 -4.85 -16.01 11.96
N ARG A 233 -6.01 -16.67 11.87
CA ARG A 233 -7.08 -16.54 12.86
C ARG A 233 -6.59 -17.17 14.17
N VAL A 234 -6.33 -16.35 15.18
CA VAL A 234 -6.04 -16.85 16.53
C VAL A 234 -7.33 -17.37 17.16
N GLU A 235 -7.31 -18.61 17.62
CA GLU A 235 -8.44 -19.25 18.29
C GLU A 235 -8.78 -18.51 19.60
N GLY A 236 -10.05 -18.14 19.82
CA GLY A 236 -10.52 -17.49 21.06
C GLY A 236 -10.94 -16.02 20.95
N VAL A 237 -10.51 -15.30 19.92
CA VAL A 237 -10.93 -13.91 19.64
C VAL A 237 -12.34 -13.94 18.95
N PRO A 238 -13.32 -12.99 19.08
CA PRO A 238 -14.74 -13.07 18.54
C PRO A 238 -15.25 -12.15 17.36
N THR A 239 -15.59 -12.62 16.15
CA THR A 239 -15.87 -11.84 14.89
C THR A 239 -16.67 -10.52 14.96
N VAL A 240 -16.21 -9.46 14.28
CA VAL A 240 -16.99 -8.23 14.03
C VAL A 240 -17.83 -8.33 12.73
N PRO A 241 -19.06 -7.77 12.67
CA PRO A 241 -19.89 -7.79 11.47
C PRO A 241 -19.38 -6.81 10.41
N ASN A 242 -19.26 -7.34 9.20
CA ASN A 242 -19.03 -6.68 7.91
C ASN A 242 -19.61 -5.25 7.79
N PRO A 243 -18.78 -4.18 7.79
CA PRO A 243 -19.22 -2.86 7.42
C PRO A 243 -19.14 -2.70 5.89
N CYS A 244 -20.33 -2.72 5.28
CA CYS A 244 -20.73 -1.79 4.22
C CYS A 244 -20.48 -2.14 2.75
N GLN A 245 -21.45 -2.86 2.16
CA GLN A 245 -21.75 -2.77 0.72
C GLN A 245 -22.37 -1.40 0.35
N ASP A 246 -23.09 -0.75 1.26
CA ASP A 246 -23.82 0.49 1.03
C ASP A 246 -22.92 1.74 0.89
N ILE A 247 -21.82 1.83 1.63
CA ILE A 247 -20.93 3.01 1.62
C ILE A 247 -20.11 3.11 0.33
N VAL A 248 -19.74 1.96 -0.25
CA VAL A 248 -19.00 1.85 -1.51
C VAL A 248 -19.90 2.19 -2.69
N GLU A 249 -21.14 1.69 -2.69
CA GLU A 249 -22.15 1.97 -3.73
C GLU A 249 -22.55 3.46 -3.78
N GLU A 250 -22.59 4.15 -2.64
CA GLU A 250 -23.03 5.54 -2.55
C GLU A 250 -21.90 6.59 -2.70
N GLY A 251 -20.63 6.18 -2.79
CA GLY A 251 -19.50 7.10 -2.96
C GLY A 251 -19.28 8.05 -1.77
N ARG A 252 -19.71 7.65 -0.57
CA ARG A 252 -19.67 8.45 0.66
C ARG A 252 -18.30 8.30 1.36
N CYS A 253 -17.27 8.89 0.75
CA CYS A 253 -15.88 8.79 1.23
C CYS A 253 -15.69 9.24 2.69
N SER A 254 -16.47 10.21 3.16
CA SER A 254 -16.48 10.69 4.55
C SER A 254 -17.07 9.71 5.56
N GLU A 255 -17.70 8.65 5.06
CA GLU A 255 -18.37 7.61 5.86
C GLU A 255 -17.69 6.27 5.76
N ILE A 256 -16.63 6.17 4.95
CA ILE A 256 -15.62 5.14 5.12
C ILE A 256 -15.00 5.40 6.50
N VAL A 257 -15.60 4.79 7.51
CA VAL A 257 -15.19 4.95 8.89
C VAL A 257 -13.88 4.18 9.07
N ALA A 258 -12.82 4.91 9.44
CA ALA A 258 -11.67 4.27 10.05
C ALA A 258 -12.10 3.70 11.40
N TYR A 259 -12.33 2.39 11.48
CA TYR A 259 -12.75 1.75 12.73
C TYR A 259 -11.56 1.37 13.59
N HIS A 260 -11.40 2.12 14.68
CA HIS A 260 -10.65 1.74 15.86
C HIS A 260 -11.55 0.92 16.79
N ASP A 261 -11.20 -0.33 17.07
CA ASP A 261 -11.43 -0.92 18.39
C ASP A 261 -10.34 -1.96 18.67
N VAL A 262 -9.67 -1.82 19.82
CA VAL A 262 -8.69 -2.80 20.29
C VAL A 262 -9.41 -3.69 21.30
N THR A 263 -9.10 -4.98 21.23
CA THR A 263 -9.62 -6.13 22.00
C THR A 263 -10.93 -6.75 21.53
N GLU A 264 -10.74 -7.99 21.09
CA GLU A 264 -11.72 -9.05 20.91
C GLU A 264 -12.65 -8.92 19.67
N GLY A 265 -12.15 -9.32 18.48
CA GLY A 265 -13.07 -9.99 17.56
C GLY A 265 -12.88 -10.53 16.10
N ARG A 266 -12.51 -11.81 15.87
CA ARG A 266 -12.31 -12.60 14.57
C ARG A 266 -12.49 -11.94 13.17
N GLY A 267 -11.56 -12.30 12.27
CA GLY A 267 -11.64 -12.07 10.82
C GLY A 267 -12.54 -13.02 10.00
N CYS A 268 -12.40 -12.92 8.67
CA CYS A 268 -13.55 -12.79 7.75
C CYS A 268 -13.79 -13.88 6.68
N ILE A 269 -13.31 -15.12 6.84
CA ILE A 269 -13.67 -16.20 5.88
C ILE A 269 -13.98 -17.53 6.58
N THR A 270 -15.14 -18.11 6.24
CA THR A 270 -15.48 -19.53 6.43
C THR A 270 -15.07 -20.34 5.19
N ARG A 271 -14.78 -21.63 5.38
CA ARG A 271 -14.29 -22.58 4.35
C ARG A 271 -15.18 -22.70 3.10
N GLU A 272 -16.41 -22.18 3.14
CA GLU A 272 -17.41 -22.27 2.07
C GLU A 272 -17.15 -21.33 0.89
N ILE A 273 -16.47 -20.19 1.09
CA ILE A 273 -16.22 -19.19 0.03
C ILE A 273 -14.97 -19.54 -0.80
N LEU A 274 -13.95 -20.13 -0.17
CA LEU A 274 -12.66 -20.42 -0.82
C LEU A 274 -12.61 -21.75 -1.58
N GLY A 275 -13.54 -22.69 -1.36
CA GLY A 275 -13.53 -23.99 -2.03
C GLY A 275 -13.44 -23.88 -3.57
N PRO A 276 -14.34 -23.13 -4.22
CA PRO A 276 -14.36 -23.02 -5.69
C PRO A 276 -13.19 -22.20 -6.29
N VAL A 277 -12.63 -21.26 -5.52
CA VAL A 277 -11.53 -20.37 -5.96
C VAL A 277 -10.17 -21.05 -5.79
N MET A 278 -9.96 -21.76 -4.68
CA MET A 278 -8.72 -22.49 -4.40
C MET A 278 -8.54 -23.71 -5.32
N ASP A 279 -9.63 -24.35 -5.74
CA ASP A 279 -9.58 -25.44 -6.73
C ASP A 279 -9.15 -24.96 -8.13
N LYS A 280 -9.40 -23.69 -8.47
CA LYS A 280 -8.90 -23.06 -9.70
C LYS A 280 -7.46 -22.55 -9.60
N LEU A 281 -6.96 -22.25 -8.40
CA LEU A 281 -5.60 -21.74 -8.19
C LEU A 281 -4.55 -22.86 -8.04
N ARG A 282 -4.96 -24.07 -7.62
CA ARG A 282 -4.07 -25.25 -7.54
C ARG A 282 -3.52 -25.71 -8.89
N THR A 283 -4.14 -25.35 -10.00
CA THR A 283 -3.70 -25.72 -11.35
C THR A 283 -2.63 -24.78 -11.92
N PHE A 284 -2.24 -23.73 -11.18
CA PHE A 284 -1.36 -22.65 -11.67
C PHE A 284 -0.12 -22.38 -10.79
N ARG A 285 0.48 -23.41 -10.17
CA ARG A 285 1.82 -23.27 -9.56
C ARG A 285 2.91 -23.71 -10.53
N PRO A 286 3.81 -22.82 -11.00
CA PRO A 286 5.15 -23.24 -11.38
C PRO A 286 5.91 -23.70 -10.13
N ALA A 287 6.81 -24.67 -10.31
CA ALA A 287 7.63 -25.21 -9.23
C ALA A 287 8.53 -24.13 -8.61
N ASP A 288 8.71 -24.24 -7.29
CA ASP A 288 9.62 -23.45 -6.47
C ASP A 288 11.06 -23.49 -7.03
N ASP A 289 11.68 -22.31 -7.17
CA ASP A 289 13.10 -22.02 -6.87
C ASP A 289 13.36 -20.51 -7.08
N ASP A 290 14.02 -19.86 -6.11
CA ASP A 290 14.54 -18.47 -6.10
C ASP A 290 13.54 -17.29 -6.19
N MET A 291 12.83 -17.01 -5.09
CA MET A 291 12.14 -15.73 -4.85
C MET A 291 13.13 -14.63 -4.42
N ASP A 292 13.91 -14.13 -5.38
CA ASP A 292 14.68 -12.87 -5.25
C ASP A 292 14.24 -11.85 -6.35
N MET A 293 12.98 -11.96 -6.77
CA MET A 293 12.24 -11.03 -7.64
C MET A 293 10.93 -10.67 -6.90
N HIS A 294 10.47 -9.43 -6.76
CA HIS A 294 10.20 -8.44 -7.80
C HIS A 294 10.09 -7.02 -7.19
N ALA A 295 10.82 -6.05 -7.75
CA ALA A 295 10.49 -4.61 -7.62
C ALA A 295 9.59 -4.19 -8.79
N GLY A 296 8.49 -4.91 -8.98
CA GLY A 296 7.43 -4.55 -9.90
C GLY A 296 6.21 -4.22 -9.08
N SER A 297 5.58 -3.10 -9.36
CA SER A 297 4.32 -2.73 -8.72
C SER A 297 3.28 -2.49 -9.78
N THR A 298 2.13 -3.15 -9.62
CA THR A 298 1.00 -2.94 -10.52
C THR A 298 0.12 -1.84 -9.97
N VAL A 299 -0.23 -0.92 -10.85
CA VAL A 299 -1.06 0.24 -10.56
C VAL A 299 -2.20 0.22 -11.56
N PHE A 300 -3.42 0.44 -11.08
CA PHE A 300 -4.49 0.92 -11.94
C PHE A 300 -4.52 2.45 -11.84
N GLY A 301 -4.39 3.14 -12.96
CA GLY A 301 -4.39 4.61 -13.06
C GLY A 301 -5.48 5.13 -13.98
#